data_AF-A0AAN6MXF7-F1
#
_entry.id   AF-A0AAN6MXF7-F1
#
_cell.length_a   1.000
_cell.length_b   1.000
_cell.length_c   1.000
_cell.angle_alpha   90.00
_cell.angle_beta   90.00
_cell.angle_gamma   90.00
#
_symmetry.space_group_name_H-M   'P 1'
#
loop_
_entity.id
_entity.type
_entity.pdbx_description
1 polymer ?
#
loop_
_entity_poly.entity_id
_entity_poly.type
_entity_poly.pdbx_seq_one_letter_code
_entity_poly.pdbx_strand_id
1 'polypeptide(L)'
;MPLWLIYHPEGTFVTPESKQALAADITQIYVSTGLPAFYVSVNYITLPSQNMFVGGQSRTSAGGRPYIRISVDHIAVHMGDDAERHRNMVTRVDAVLKPYVADKGYDWEFHIDETPRGLWKINGFIPPPCK
;
A
#
# COMPACT_ATOMS: atom_id res chain seq x y z
N MET A 1 5.73 8.02 -8.34
CA MET A 1 6.18 6.81 -7.67
C MET A 1 5.33 6.69 -6.44
N PRO A 2 4.44 5.70 -6.44
CA PRO A 2 3.80 5.21 -5.24
C PRO A 2 4.76 4.24 -4.53
N LEU A 3 5.08 4.52 -3.28
CA LEU A 3 5.74 3.55 -2.40
C LEU A 3 4.67 2.94 -1.50
N TRP A 4 4.49 1.63 -1.58
CA TRP A 4 3.61 0.86 -0.70
C TRP A 4 4.43 0.07 0.29
N LEU A 5 4.17 0.29 1.57
CA LEU A 5 4.71 -0.51 2.67
C LEU A 5 3.55 -1.30 3.27
N ILE A 6 3.61 -2.63 3.14
CA ILE A 6 2.59 -3.55 3.64
C ILE A 6 3.16 -4.28 4.84
N TYR A 7 2.80 -3.83 6.03
CA TYR A 7 3.16 -4.48 7.29
C TYR A 7 2.16 -5.58 7.60
N HIS A 8 2.65 -6.80 7.81
CA HIS A 8 1.81 -7.95 8.05
C HIS A 8 2.43 -8.92 9.07
N PRO A 9 1.61 -9.71 9.78
CA PRO A 9 2.13 -10.70 10.71
C PRO A 9 2.77 -11.87 9.95
N GLU A 10 3.56 -12.64 10.68
CA GLU A 10 4.05 -13.95 10.23
C GLU A 10 2.86 -14.85 9.81
N GLY A 11 3.07 -15.72 8.83
CA GLY A 11 2.02 -16.58 8.28
C GLY A 11 1.07 -15.90 7.27
N THR A 12 1.22 -14.59 7.03
CA THR A 12 0.50 -13.84 5.97
C THR A 12 1.45 -13.56 4.80
N PHE A 13 0.94 -13.58 3.56
CA PHE A 13 1.73 -13.40 2.33
C PHE A 13 3.00 -14.28 2.29
N VAL A 14 2.86 -15.57 2.59
CA VAL A 14 4.02 -16.46 2.81
C VAL A 14 4.79 -16.73 1.52
N THR A 15 4.08 -16.85 0.38
CA THR A 15 4.71 -17.24 -0.89
C THR A 15 5.05 -16.04 -1.77
N PRO A 16 6.14 -16.09 -2.56
CA PRO A 16 6.46 -15.07 -3.55
C PRO A 16 5.29 -14.79 -4.51
N GLU A 17 4.56 -15.81 -4.92
CA GLU A 17 3.43 -15.71 -5.85
C GLU A 17 2.28 -14.90 -5.24
N SER A 18 2.00 -15.10 -3.94
CA SER A 18 0.96 -14.35 -3.23
C SER A 18 1.31 -12.86 -3.12
N LYS A 19 2.60 -12.54 -2.91
CA LYS A 19 3.11 -11.17 -2.88
C LYS A 19 3.09 -10.54 -4.26
N GLN A 20 3.49 -11.29 -5.28
CA GLN A 20 3.56 -10.83 -6.65
C GLN A 20 2.17 -10.51 -7.21
N ALA A 21 1.17 -11.34 -6.91
CA ALA A 21 -0.20 -11.12 -7.37
C ALA A 21 -0.77 -9.77 -6.87
N LEU A 22 -0.70 -9.51 -5.56
CA LEU A 22 -1.16 -8.24 -5.00
C LEU A 22 -0.32 -7.05 -5.51
N ALA A 23 1.01 -7.22 -5.62
CA ALA A 23 1.88 -6.16 -6.15
C ALA A 23 1.55 -5.81 -7.62
N ALA A 24 1.20 -6.81 -8.43
CA ALA A 24 0.78 -6.61 -9.81
C ALA A 24 -0.54 -5.81 -9.88
N ASP A 25 -1.53 -6.17 -9.06
CA ASP A 25 -2.82 -5.48 -9.02
C ASP A 25 -2.71 -4.04 -8.49
N ILE A 26 -1.88 -3.81 -7.46
CA ILE A 26 -1.52 -2.45 -7.00
C ILE A 26 -0.90 -1.66 -8.15
N THR A 27 0.00 -2.26 -8.92
CA THR A 27 0.66 -1.60 -10.05
C THR A 27 -0.35 -1.14 -11.11
N GLN A 28 -1.40 -1.93 -11.36
CA GLN A 28 -2.44 -1.58 -12.33
C GLN A 28 -3.25 -0.35 -11.95
N ILE A 29 -3.40 -0.03 -10.66
CA ILE A 29 -4.04 1.21 -10.20
C ILE A 29 -3.42 2.42 -10.92
N TYR A 30 -2.09 2.44 -11.00
CA TYR A 30 -1.31 3.58 -11.48
C TYR A 30 -0.99 3.51 -12.98
N VAL A 31 -0.80 2.32 -13.52
CA VAL A 31 -0.62 2.13 -14.97
C VAL A 31 -1.87 2.57 -15.73
N SER A 32 -3.06 2.28 -15.18
CA SER A 32 -4.34 2.72 -15.76
C SER A 32 -4.49 4.25 -15.83
N THR A 33 -3.69 5.00 -15.06
CA THR A 33 -3.67 6.47 -15.07
C THR A 33 -2.42 7.04 -15.75
N GLY A 34 -1.68 6.21 -16.50
CA GLY A 34 -0.54 6.65 -17.32
C GLY A 34 0.81 6.71 -16.60
N LEU A 35 0.91 6.25 -15.34
CA LEU A 35 2.22 6.15 -14.68
C LEU A 35 2.99 4.93 -15.17
N PRO A 36 4.32 5.03 -15.39
CA PRO A 36 5.14 3.88 -15.71
C PRO A 36 5.09 2.81 -14.60
N ALA A 37 4.96 1.53 -14.96
CA ALA A 37 4.86 0.43 -13.99
C ALA A 37 6.03 0.41 -12.99
N PHE A 38 7.26 0.69 -13.45
CA PHE A 38 8.45 0.71 -12.60
C PHE A 38 8.47 1.84 -11.55
N TYR A 39 7.52 2.78 -11.60
CA TYR A 39 7.34 3.76 -10.52
C TYR A 39 6.64 3.17 -9.31
N VAL A 40 6.02 2.01 -9.41
CA VAL A 40 5.28 1.42 -8.30
C VAL A 40 6.21 0.49 -7.55
N SER A 41 6.48 0.79 -6.29
CA SER A 41 7.27 -0.05 -5.41
C SER A 41 6.38 -0.60 -4.31
N VAL A 42 6.36 -1.92 -4.12
CA VAL A 42 5.57 -2.60 -3.10
C VAL A 42 6.49 -3.45 -2.24
N ASN A 43 6.63 -3.08 -0.97
CA ASN A 43 7.47 -3.76 0.00
C ASN A 43 6.60 -4.45 1.05
N TYR A 44 6.82 -5.75 1.24
CA TYR A 44 6.20 -6.53 2.29
C TYR A 44 7.12 -6.58 3.50
N ILE A 45 6.65 -6.09 4.64
CA ILE A 45 7.40 -6.00 5.88
C ILE A 45 6.73 -6.93 6.89
N THR A 46 7.35 -8.10 7.10
CA THR A 46 6.88 -9.04 8.12
C THR A 46 7.21 -8.49 9.51
N LEU A 47 6.20 -8.39 10.37
CA LEU A 47 6.36 -8.06 11.79
C LEU A 47 5.89 -9.25 12.64
N PRO A 48 6.63 -9.66 13.67
CA PRO A 48 6.11 -10.60 14.65
C PRO A 48 4.82 -10.05 15.28
N SER A 49 3.84 -10.92 15.55
CA SER A 49 2.54 -10.51 16.10
C SER A 49 2.66 -9.81 17.46
N GLN A 50 3.75 -10.05 18.21
CA GLN A 50 4.05 -9.32 19.45
C GLN A 50 4.53 -7.88 19.24
N ASN A 51 4.77 -7.43 18.01
CA ASN A 51 5.22 -6.07 17.67
C ASN A 51 4.10 -5.24 17.01
N MET A 52 2.90 -5.78 16.89
CA MET A 52 1.76 -5.10 16.29
C MET A 52 0.65 -4.94 17.33
N PHE A 53 0.41 -3.69 17.75
CA PHE A 53 -0.59 -3.35 18.75
C PHE A 53 -1.59 -2.37 18.18
N VAL A 54 -2.88 -2.65 18.38
CA VAL A 54 -3.99 -1.76 18.02
C VAL A 54 -4.74 -1.46 19.31
N GLY A 55 -4.84 -0.18 19.67
CA GLY A 55 -5.44 0.22 20.96
C GLY A 55 -4.69 -0.33 22.18
N GLY A 56 -3.37 -0.51 22.08
CA GLY A 56 -2.53 -1.03 23.17
C GLY A 56 -2.60 -2.56 23.37
N GLN A 57 -3.27 -3.29 22.48
CA GLN A 57 -3.40 -4.75 22.56
C GLN A 57 -2.88 -5.42 21.28
N SER A 58 -2.17 -6.53 21.43
CA SER A 58 -1.86 -7.39 20.27
C SER A 58 -3.16 -8.08 19.83
N ARG A 59 -3.45 -8.02 18.52
CA ARG A 59 -4.69 -8.60 18.00
C ARG A 59 -4.71 -10.11 18.19
N THR A 60 -3.57 -10.79 18.07
CA THR A 60 -3.48 -12.24 18.26
C THR A 60 -3.70 -12.65 19.71
N SER A 61 -3.16 -11.91 20.69
CA SER A 61 -3.34 -12.24 22.12
C SER A 61 -4.77 -11.98 22.62
N ALA A 62 -5.49 -11.05 21.98
CA ALA A 62 -6.88 -10.73 22.31
C ALA A 62 -7.91 -11.65 21.62
N GLY A 63 -7.47 -12.73 20.94
CA GLY A 63 -8.36 -13.60 20.15
C GLY A 63 -8.95 -12.91 18.91
N GLY A 64 -8.37 -11.78 18.50
CA GLY A 64 -8.76 -11.02 17.32
C GLY A 64 -8.16 -11.58 16.03
N ARG A 65 -8.56 -10.98 14.90
CA ARG A 65 -8.02 -11.32 13.59
C ARG A 65 -6.60 -10.77 13.44
N PRO A 66 -5.73 -11.40 12.64
CA PRO A 66 -4.43 -10.81 12.31
C PRO A 66 -4.63 -9.45 11.62
N TYR A 67 -3.74 -8.49 11.90
CA TYR A 67 -3.89 -7.10 11.45
C TYR A 67 -2.84 -6.73 10.41
N ILE A 68 -3.27 -6.09 9.33
CA ILE A 68 -2.43 -5.62 8.23
C ILE A 68 -2.45 -4.09 8.20
N ARG A 69 -1.27 -3.46 8.29
CA ARG A 69 -1.13 -2.00 8.18
C ARG A 69 -0.49 -1.65 6.86
N ILE A 70 -1.05 -0.69 6.14
CA ILE A 70 -0.55 -0.25 4.84
C ILE A 70 -0.24 1.24 4.87
N SER A 71 0.99 1.59 4.51
CA SER A 71 1.43 2.98 4.31
C SER A 71 1.71 3.20 2.85
N VAL A 72 1.21 4.30 2.29
CA VAL A 72 1.43 4.64 0.89
C VAL A 72 1.94 6.06 0.77
N ASP A 73 3.05 6.27 0.07
CA ASP A 73 3.54 7.61 -0.28
C ASP A 73 3.29 7.85 -1.77
N HIS A 74 2.51 8.86 -2.11
CA HIS A 74 2.36 9.35 -3.49
C HIS A 74 3.33 10.50 -3.74
N ILE A 75 4.34 10.23 -4.57
CA ILE A 75 5.43 11.18 -4.84
C ILE A 75 5.37 11.76 -6.27
N ALA A 76 4.84 11.00 -7.24
CA ALA A 76 4.84 11.48 -8.64
C ALA A 76 3.77 12.53 -8.91
N VAL A 77 2.57 12.31 -8.38
CA VAL A 77 1.38 13.08 -8.66
C VAL A 77 0.72 13.33 -7.32
N HIS A 78 0.34 14.58 -7.08
CA HIS A 78 -0.47 14.97 -5.94
C HIS A 78 -1.92 15.13 -6.39
N MET A 79 -2.84 14.63 -5.58
CA MET A 79 -4.27 14.80 -5.73
C MET A 79 -4.69 16.20 -5.30
N GLY A 80 -3.93 16.83 -4.40
CA GLY A 80 -4.27 18.14 -3.82
C GLY A 80 -5.52 18.05 -2.95
N ASP A 81 -6.15 19.17 -2.60
CA ASP A 81 -7.41 19.15 -1.84
C ASP A 81 -8.63 18.88 -2.75
N ASP A 82 -8.62 17.73 -3.42
CA ASP A 82 -9.69 17.28 -4.33
C ASP A 82 -10.39 16.05 -3.73
N ALA A 83 -11.54 16.30 -3.12
CA ALA A 83 -12.33 15.26 -2.45
C ALA A 83 -12.81 14.14 -3.39
N GLU A 84 -13.03 14.41 -4.68
CA GLU A 84 -13.41 13.38 -5.65
C GLU A 84 -12.23 12.49 -6.01
N ARG A 85 -11.05 13.08 -6.23
CA ARG A 85 -9.81 12.31 -6.45
C ARG A 85 -9.47 11.45 -5.24
N HIS A 86 -9.59 12.00 -4.03
CA HIS A 86 -9.40 11.24 -2.80
C HIS A 86 -10.36 10.04 -2.70
N ARG A 87 -11.66 10.26 -2.90
CA ARG A 87 -12.65 9.16 -2.89
C ARG A 87 -12.33 8.10 -3.94
N ASN A 88 -12.05 8.50 -5.18
CA ASN A 88 -11.72 7.59 -6.26
C ASN A 88 -10.46 6.76 -5.97
N MET A 89 -9.44 7.39 -5.37
CA MET A 89 -8.21 6.70 -5.00
C MET A 89 -8.46 5.68 -3.89
N VAL A 90 -9.13 6.07 -2.80
CA VAL A 90 -9.49 5.17 -1.68
C VAL A 90 -10.32 3.99 -2.18
N THR A 91 -11.32 4.21 -3.04
CA THR A 91 -12.14 3.13 -3.64
C THR A 91 -11.30 2.16 -4.49
N ARG A 92 -10.32 2.67 -5.25
CA ARG A 92 -9.40 1.81 -6.03
C ARG A 92 -8.51 0.96 -5.12
N VAL A 93 -8.02 1.53 -4.03
CA VAL A 93 -7.25 0.79 -3.01
C VAL A 93 -8.12 -0.30 -2.37
N ASP A 94 -9.34 0.04 -1.94
CA ASP A 94 -10.27 -0.92 -1.34
C ASP A 94 -10.54 -2.10 -2.27
N ALA A 95 -10.81 -1.83 -3.55
CA ALA A 95 -11.08 -2.85 -4.55
C ALA A 95 -9.89 -3.80 -4.77
N VAL A 96 -8.67 -3.25 -4.83
CA VAL A 96 -7.44 -4.05 -4.98
C VAL A 96 -7.15 -4.85 -3.73
N LEU A 97 -7.34 -4.30 -2.52
CA LEU A 97 -7.03 -5.02 -1.28
C LEU A 97 -8.07 -6.08 -0.93
N LYS A 98 -9.33 -5.91 -1.35
CA LYS A 98 -10.45 -6.77 -0.98
C LYS A 98 -10.17 -8.28 -1.12
N PRO A 99 -9.73 -8.82 -2.28
CA PRO A 99 -9.51 -10.27 -2.42
C PRO A 99 -8.27 -10.79 -1.67
N TYR A 100 -7.31 -9.91 -1.34
CA TYR A 100 -6.05 -10.29 -0.69
C TYR A 100 -6.08 -10.11 0.82
N VAL A 101 -6.93 -9.21 1.32
CA VAL A 101 -6.94 -8.74 2.70
C VAL A 101 -8.33 -8.93 3.32
N ALA A 102 -9.33 -8.18 2.85
CA ALA A 102 -10.65 -8.15 3.50
C ALA A 102 -11.37 -9.50 3.43
N ASP A 103 -11.39 -10.14 2.26
CA ASP A 103 -12.08 -11.42 2.04
C ASP A 103 -11.39 -12.60 2.74
N LYS A 104 -10.13 -12.42 3.14
CA LYS A 104 -9.38 -13.38 3.96
C LYS A 104 -9.60 -13.20 5.46
N GLY A 105 -10.43 -12.23 5.85
CA GLY A 105 -10.84 -12.02 7.24
C GLY A 105 -9.76 -11.36 8.10
N TYR A 106 -8.83 -10.61 7.52
CA TYR A 106 -7.89 -9.79 8.29
C TYR A 106 -8.55 -8.48 8.75
N ASP A 107 -8.10 -7.96 9.88
CA ASP A 107 -8.29 -6.55 10.19
C ASP A 107 -7.25 -5.74 9.44
N TRP A 108 -7.59 -4.54 8.98
CA TRP A 108 -6.66 -3.78 8.18
C TRP A 108 -6.95 -2.28 8.18
N GLU A 109 -5.91 -1.51 7.90
CA GLU A 109 -5.99 -0.06 7.77
C GLU A 109 -4.93 0.43 6.79
N PHE A 110 -5.28 1.41 5.96
CA PHE A 110 -4.34 2.10 5.10
C PHE A 110 -4.42 3.61 5.26
N HIS A 111 -3.34 4.29 4.90
CA HIS A 111 -3.36 5.72 4.65
C HIS A 111 -2.46 6.04 3.46
N ILE A 112 -2.68 7.20 2.89
CA ILE A 112 -1.89 7.73 1.78
C ILE A 112 -1.36 9.10 2.22
N ASP A 113 -0.05 9.29 2.14
CA ASP A 113 0.62 10.58 2.30
C ASP A 113 1.13 11.08 0.94
N GLU A 114 1.27 12.39 0.79
CA GLU A 114 1.74 13.04 -0.44
C GLU A 114 3.05 13.79 -0.17
N THR A 115 4.16 13.27 -0.70
CA THR A 115 5.50 13.82 -0.38
C THR A 115 6.05 14.71 -1.51
N PRO A 116 6.92 15.69 -1.22
CA PRO A 116 7.39 16.65 -2.23
C PRO A 116 8.13 15.98 -3.39
N ARG A 117 7.56 16.10 -4.61
CA ARG A 117 8.14 15.54 -5.84
C ARG A 117 9.58 16.02 -6.11
N GLY A 118 9.90 17.26 -5.78
CA GLY A 118 11.23 17.85 -6.00
C GLY A 118 12.35 17.19 -5.20
N LEU A 119 12.02 16.39 -4.19
CA LEU A 119 12.96 15.66 -3.33
C LEU A 119 13.09 14.18 -3.70
N TRP A 120 12.66 13.81 -4.91
CA TRP A 120 12.66 12.43 -5.39
C TRP A 120 13.53 12.22 -6.63
N LYS A 121 14.31 11.14 -6.61
CA LYS A 121 15.13 10.66 -7.73
C LYS A 121 14.95 9.15 -7.90
N ILE A 122 15.12 8.65 -9.12
CA ILE A 122 15.18 7.21 -9.44
C ILE A 122 16.48 6.94 -10.17
N ASN A 123 17.31 6.01 -9.69
CA ASN A 123 18.60 5.66 -10.30
C ASN A 123 19.49 6.88 -10.60
N GLY A 124 19.45 7.90 -9.74
CA GLY A 124 20.22 9.13 -9.92
C GLY A 124 19.61 10.15 -10.91
N PHE A 125 18.48 9.84 -11.54
CA PHE A 125 17.77 10.73 -12.46
C PHE A 125 16.60 11.45 -11.77
N ILE A 126 16.37 12.71 -12.20
CA ILE A 126 15.14 13.44 -11.86
C ILE A 126 14.01 12.90 -12.75
N PRO A 127 12.90 12.41 -12.19
CA PRO A 127 11.82 11.84 -12.99
C PRO A 127 11.15 12.90 -13.89
N PRO A 128 10.82 12.57 -15.15
CA PRO A 128 10.18 13.51 -16.09
C PRO A 128 8.83 14.01 -15.56
N PRO A 129 8.40 15.23 -15.94
CA PRO A 129 7.10 15.77 -15.55
C PRO A 129 5.97 14.77 -15.81
N CYS A 130 5.03 14.67 -14.88
CA CYS A 130 3.80 13.92 -15.10
C CYS A 130 2.90 14.71 -16.07
N LYS A 131 2.28 14.00 -17.01
CA LYS A 131 1.28 14.55 -17.93
C LYS A 131 -0.09 14.53 -17.29
#